data_AF-A0A929G8I4-F1
#
_entry.id   AF-A0A929G8I4-F1
#
_cell.length_a   1.000
_cell.length_b   1.000
_cell.length_c   1.000
_cell.angle_alpha   90.00
_cell.angle_beta   90.00
_cell.angle_gamma   90.00
#
_symmetry.space_group_name_H-M   'P 1'
#
loop_
_entity.id
_entity.type
_entity.pdbx_description
1 polymer ?
#
loop_
_entity_poly.entity_id
_entity_poly.type
_entity_poly.pdbx_seq_one_letter_code
_entity_poly.pdbx_strand_id
1 'polypeptide(L)' 'MKEIDKLRVLIPHWIEHNLEHAAEFRDWAGQAGEAAPEILVAADKMAQVNEALEAALKKLGGPLDYHHSH' A
#
# COMPACT_ATOMS: atom_id res chain seq x y z
N MET A 1 -15.28 -13.55 11.20
CA MET A 1 -14.41 -12.44 11.61
C MET A 1 -15.26 -11.22 11.88
N LYS A 2 -14.90 -10.37 12.84
CA LYS A 2 -15.47 -9.02 12.92
C LYS A 2 -14.89 -8.20 11.77
N GLU A 3 -15.65 -7.25 11.21
CA GLU A 3 -15.18 -6.40 10.10
C GLU A 3 -13.83 -5.71 10.39
N ILE A 4 -13.57 -5.36 11.65
CA ILE A 4 -12.29 -4.80 12.11
C ILE A 4 -11.14 -5.80 11.95
N ASP A 5 -11.35 -7.09 12.26
CA ASP A 5 -10.30 -8.12 12.10
C ASP A 5 -9.96 -8.33 10.62
N LYS A 6 -10.98 -8.26 9.75
CA LYS A 6 -10.78 -8.31 8.30
C LYS A 6 -9.90 -7.16 7.82
N LEU A 7 -10.16 -5.93 8.28
CA LEU A 7 -9.33 -4.77 7.93
C LEU A 7 -7.88 -4.91 8.41
N ARG A 8 -7.67 -5.47 9.61
CA ARG A 8 -6.31 -5.70 10.15
C ARG A 8 -5.49 -6.72 9.36
N VAL A 9 -6.15 -7.60 8.59
CA VAL A 9 -5.51 -8.52 7.64
C VAL A 9 -5.31 -7.85 6.27
N LEU A 10 -6.32 -7.11 5.77
CA LEU A 10 -6.27 -6.53 4.43
C LEU A 10 -5.31 -5.33 4.31
N ILE A 11 -5.21 -4.48 5.33
CA ILE A 11 -4.38 -3.27 5.26
C ILE A 11 -2.90 -3.58 4.97
N PRO A 12 -2.25 -4.55 5.65
CA PRO A 12 -0.89 -4.98 5.28
C PRO A 12 -0.75 -5.39 3.81
N HIS A 13 -1.70 -6.17 3.28
CA HIS A 13 -1.69 -6.59 1.87
C HIS A 13 -1.85 -5.42 0.90
N TRP A 14 -2.67 -4.41 1.23
CA TRP A 14 -2.79 -3.21 0.41
C TRP A 14 -1.51 -2.37 0.43
N ILE A 15 -0.84 -2.26 1.58
CA ILE A 15 0.45 -1.55 1.68
C ILE A 15 1.50 -2.24 0.80
N GLU A 16 1.60 -3.57 0.88
CA GLU A 16 2.49 -4.37 0.03
C GLU A 16 2.22 -4.12 -1.46
N HIS A 17 0.96 -4.22 -1.89
CA HIS A 17 0.58 -4.00 -3.29
C HIS A 17 0.82 -2.57 -3.77
N ASN A 18 0.59 -1.57 -2.91
CA ASN A 18 0.89 -0.18 -3.24
C ASN A 18 2.39 0.05 -3.43
N LEU A 19 3.26 -0.66 -2.70
CA LEU A 19 4.70 -0.60 -2.89
C LEU A 19 5.10 -1.17 -4.26
N GLU A 20 4.50 -2.31 -4.66
CA GLU A 20 4.70 -2.90 -5.99
C GLU A 20 4.29 -1.92 -7.09
N HIS A 21 3.10 -1.33 -7.00
CA HIS A 21 2.65 -0.31 -7.95
C HIS A 21 3.55 0.93 -7.98
N ALA A 22 3.98 1.42 -6.81
CA ALA A 22 4.85 2.57 -6.76
C ALA A 22 6.25 2.30 -7.36
N ALA A 23 6.74 1.06 -7.28
CA ALA A 23 7.96 0.64 -7.97
C ALA A 23 7.73 0.59 -9.50
N GLU A 24 6.65 -0.06 -9.94
CA GLU A 24 6.30 -0.17 -11.36
C GLU A 24 6.09 1.21 -12.00
N PHE A 25 5.44 2.15 -11.31
CA PHE A 25 5.28 3.52 -11.78
C PHE A 25 6.62 4.22 -12.00
N ARG A 26 7.59 4.02 -11.09
CA ARG A 26 8.93 4.61 -11.22
C ARG A 26 9.70 4.01 -12.40
N ASP A 27 9.55 2.71 -12.63
CA ASP A 27 10.16 2.04 -13.79
C ASP A 27 9.59 2.61 -15.11
N TRP A 28 8.27 2.75 -15.20
CA TRP A 28 7.63 3.32 -16.40
C TRP A 28 7.88 4.82 -16.58
N ALA A 29 8.05 5.58 -15.50
CA ALA A 29 8.41 7.00 -15.60
C ALA A 29 9.71 7.21 -16.40
N GLY A 30 10.64 6.25 -16.37
CA GLY A 30 11.86 6.28 -17.18
C GLY A 30 11.63 6.24 -18.70
N GLN A 31 10.46 5.79 -19.14
CA GLN A 31 10.08 5.64 -20.56
C GLN A 31 8.91 6.56 -20.96
N ALA A 32 8.36 7.34 -20.03
CA ALA A 32 7.11 8.09 -20.21
C ALA A 32 7.26 9.46 -20.88
N GLY A 33 8.49 9.88 -21.22
CA GLY A 33 8.75 11.17 -21.87
C GLY A 33 8.23 12.34 -21.04
N GLU A 34 7.39 13.19 -21.63
CA GLU A 34 6.83 14.38 -20.97
C GLU A 34 5.89 14.06 -19.79
N ALA A 35 5.34 12.84 -19.73
CA ALA A 35 4.43 12.42 -18.65
C ALA A 35 5.15 11.83 -17.42
N ALA A 36 6.49 11.71 -17.47
CA ALA A 36 7.28 11.19 -16.36
C ALA A 36 7.03 11.92 -15.02
N PRO A 37 6.94 13.26 -14.97
CA PRO A 37 6.69 13.97 -13.71
C PRO A 37 5.37 13.56 -13.04
N GLU A 38 4.29 13.44 -13.79
CA GLU A 38 2.98 13.06 -13.27
C GLU A 38 2.97 11.62 -12.74
N ILE A 39 3.66 10.70 -13.42
CA ILE A 39 3.78 9.31 -12.99
C ILE A 39 4.62 9.20 -11.71
N LEU A 40 5.71 9.97 -11.58
CA LEU A 40 6.49 10.04 -10.35
C LEU A 40 5.66 10.60 -9.18
N VAL A 41 4.84 11.64 -9.43
CA VAL A 41 3.90 12.16 -8.44
C VAL A 41 2.89 11.10 -8.01
N ALA A 42 2.41 10.24 -8.93
CA ALA A 42 1.53 9.13 -8.58
C ALA A 42 2.25 8.11 -7.66
N ALA A 43 3.51 7.78 -7.96
CA ALA A 43 4.32 6.88 -7.14
C ALA A 43 4.57 7.43 -5.72
N ASP A 44 4.74 8.74 -5.58
CA ASP A 44 4.92 9.38 -4.27
C ASP A 44 3.61 9.47 -3.47
N LYS A 45 2.47 9.67 -4.15
CA LYS A 45 1.16 9.60 -3.51
C LYS A 45 0.85 8.21 -2.96
N MET A 46 1.34 7.13 -3.59
CA MET A 46 1.21 5.78 -3.02
C MET A 46 1.90 5.64 -1.67
N ALA A 47 3.06 6.29 -1.47
CA ALA A 47 3.72 6.32 -0.17
C ALA A 47 2.87 7.02 0.90
N GLN A 48 2.23 8.14 0.55
CA GLN A 48 1.31 8.85 1.46
C GLN A 48 0.07 8.03 1.81
N VAL A 49 -0.45 7.26 0.85
CA VAL A 49 -1.55 6.30 1.11
C VAL A 49 -1.08 5.24 2.11
N ASN A 50 0.14 4.72 1.95
CA ASN A 50 0.70 3.73 2.87
C ASN A 50 0.85 4.28 4.29
N GLU A 51 1.34 5.52 4.46
CA GLU A 51 1.42 6.16 5.78
C GLU A 51 0.05 6.30 6.45
N ALA A 52 -0.99 6.67 5.68
CA ALA A 52 -2.35 6.76 6.20
C ALA A 52 -2.92 5.38 6.58
N LEU A 53 -2.61 4.35 5.79
CA LEU A 53 -2.99 2.96 6.05
C LEU A 53 -2.30 2.40 7.29
N GLU A 54 -1.00 2.66 7.49
CA GLU A 54 -0.26 2.29 8.69
C GLU A 54 -0.85 2.95 9.94
N ALA A 55 -1.17 4.25 9.85
CA ALA A 55 -1.83 4.98 10.93
C ALA A 55 -3.23 4.39 11.25
N ALA A 56 -3.99 3.99 10.24
CA ALA A 56 -5.26 3.31 10.43
C ALA A 56 -5.07 1.93 11.10
N LEU A 57 -4.11 1.13 10.63
CA LEU A 57 -3.77 -0.17 11.20
C LEU A 57 -3.40 -0.06 12.69
N LYS A 58 -2.59 0.94 13.05
CA LYS A 58 -2.23 1.21 14.45
C LYS A 58 -3.47 1.51 15.31
N LYS A 59 -4.41 2.31 14.81
CA LYS A 59 -5.68 2.62 15.51
C LYS A 59 -6.60 1.39 15.63
N LEU A 60 -6.51 0.44 14.70
CA LEU A 60 -7.27 -0.81 14.72
C LEU A 60 -6.64 -1.89 15.61
N GLY A 61 -5.49 -1.61 16.24
CA GLY A 61 -4.80 -2.56 17.14
C GLY A 61 -3.70 -3.38 16.47
N GLY A 62 -3.17 -2.92 15.34
CA GLY A 62 -2.06 -3.57 14.63
C GLY A 62 -2.49 -4.72 13.72
N PRO A 63 -1.55 -5.30 12.95
CA PRO A 63 -1.82 -6.45 12.09
C PRO A 63 -2.25 -7.67 12.90
N LEU A 64 -3.04 -8.54 12.28
CA LEU A 64 -3.34 -9.87 12.79
C LEU A 64 -2.54 -10.89 11.97
N ASP A 65 -1.68 -11.65 12.63
CA ASP A 65 -1.06 -12.82 12.00
C ASP A 65 -2.14 -13.89 11.81
N TYR A 66 -2.58 -14.08 10.56
CA TYR A 66 -3.39 -15.25 10.22
C TYR A 66 -2.44 -16.44 10.04
N HIS A 67 -2.01 -17.04 11.16
CA HIS A 67 -1.46 -18.39 11.10
C HIS A 67 -2.57 -19.29 10.56
N HIS A 68 -2.48 -19.63 9.27
CA HIS A 68 -3.18 -20.78 8.71
C HIS A 68 -2.65 -22.04 9.41
N SER A 69 -3.21 -22.37 10.57
CA SER A 69 -3.17 -23.74 11.08
C SER A 69 -3.84 -24.63 10.04
N HIS A 70 -3.01 -25.34 9.26
CA HIS A 70 -3.38 -26.53 8.49
C HIS A 70 -3.62 -27.70 9.43
#